data_AF-A0A1Y1V3J9-F1
#
_entry.id   AF-A0A1Y1V3J9-F1
#
_cell.length_a   1.000
_cell.length_b   1.000
_cell.length_c   1.000
_cell.angle_alpha   90.00
_cell.angle_beta   90.00
_cell.angle_gamma   90.00
#
_symmetry.space_group_name_H-M   'P 1'
#
loop_
_entity.id
_entity.type
_entity.pdbx_description
1 polymer ?
#
loop_
_entity_poly.entity_id
_entity_poly.type
_entity_poly.pdbx_seq_one_letter_code
_entity_poly.pdbx_strand_id
1 'polypeptide(L)'
;DSYFCKNDNCVLVDNFLKHFFIEFPDENKNNKLYILPVRDLTFENITYQYNCIDNICVSAYCSSNSQCLYDKCVNNKCIHNKDVSVVHCTYVIDKFLGMEKTPSYMHCGIQDGESCNSNKECSSKLCKNQIC
;
A
#
# COMPACT_ATOMS: atom_id res chain seq x y z
N ASP A 1 -1.04 -11.42 5.60
CA ASP A 1 -1.30 -9.96 5.70
C ASP A 1 -0.23 -9.18 4.95
N SER A 2 -0.56 -7.99 4.48
CA SER A 2 0.38 -7.14 3.75
C SER A 2 0.32 -5.72 4.31
N TYR A 3 1.48 -5.08 4.43
CA TYR A 3 1.57 -3.69 4.87
C TYR A 3 1.66 -2.78 3.64
N PHE A 4 0.78 -1.78 3.60
CA PHE A 4 0.79 -0.75 2.58
C PHE A 4 1.32 0.54 3.16
N CYS A 5 2.12 1.27 2.39
CA CYS A 5 2.52 2.62 2.73
C CYS A 5 1.74 3.67 1.97
N LYS A 6 1.36 4.74 2.67
CA LYS A 6 0.99 6.03 2.07
C LYS A 6 1.44 7.16 2.99
N ASN A 7 2.12 8.17 2.45
CA ASN A 7 2.58 9.35 3.21
C ASN A 7 3.36 8.95 4.50
N ASP A 8 4.31 8.03 4.39
CA ASP A 8 5.10 7.47 5.51
C ASP A 8 4.30 6.75 6.62
N ASN A 9 2.99 6.55 6.42
CA ASN A 9 2.16 5.75 7.30
C ASN A 9 2.06 4.32 6.76
N CYS A 10 2.25 3.34 7.64
CA CYS A 10 2.09 1.93 7.32
C CYS A 10 0.81 1.38 7.92
N VAL A 11 -0.02 0.76 7.08
CA VAL A 11 -1.28 0.16 7.51
C VAL A 11 -1.28 -1.32 7.14
N LEU A 12 -1.62 -2.16 8.12
CA LEU A 12 -1.81 -3.59 7.94
C LEU A 12 -3.16 -3.83 7.28
N VAL A 13 -3.15 -4.56 6.16
CA VAL A 13 -4.37 -5.10 5.56
C VAL A 13 -4.36 -6.61 5.80
N ASP A 14 -5.22 -7.05 6.73
CA ASP A 14 -5.60 -8.45 6.85
C ASP A 14 -6.49 -8.81 5.66
N ASN A 15 -6.16 -9.92 4.98
CA ASN A 15 -6.90 -10.46 3.84
C ASN A 15 -7.25 -9.45 2.74
N PHE A 16 -6.24 -9.05 1.95
CA PHE A 16 -6.38 -8.16 0.77
C PHE A 16 -7.51 -8.57 -0.20
N LEU A 17 -7.87 -9.86 -0.25
CA LEU A 17 -8.94 -10.39 -1.11
C LEU A 17 -10.35 -10.01 -0.66
N LYS A 18 -10.54 -9.53 0.57
CA LYS A 18 -11.87 -9.16 1.11
C LYS A 18 -12.15 -7.67 1.09
N HIS A 19 -11.12 -6.83 0.95
CA HIS A 19 -11.22 -5.39 1.10
C HIS A 19 -10.96 -4.69 -0.23
N PHE A 20 -11.97 -3.98 -0.75
CA PHE A 20 -11.82 -3.07 -1.89
C PHE A 20 -11.24 -1.71 -1.47
N PHE A 21 -11.07 -1.51 -0.17
CA PHE A 21 -10.69 -0.24 0.42
C PHE A 21 -9.61 -0.40 1.47
N ILE A 22 -8.84 0.65 1.66
CA ILE A 22 -7.85 0.77 2.72
C ILE A 22 -7.97 2.16 3.34
N GLU A 23 -7.80 2.25 4.65
CA GLU A 23 -7.91 3.49 5.40
C GLU A 23 -6.50 4.01 5.71
N PHE A 24 -6.24 5.28 5.40
CA PHE A 24 -5.02 5.97 5.80
C PHE A 24 -5.37 7.30 6.45
N PRO A 25 -4.58 7.77 7.43
CA PRO A 25 -4.72 9.13 7.93
C PRO A 25 -4.38 10.15 6.84
N ASP A 26 -5.19 11.20 6.74
CA ASP A 26 -4.91 12.39 5.95
C ASP A 26 -3.96 13.35 6.69
N GLU A 27 -3.62 14.47 6.04
CA GLU A 27 -2.73 15.50 6.61
C GLU A 27 -3.26 16.12 7.92
N ASN A 28 -4.58 16.05 8.15
CA ASN A 28 -5.25 16.53 9.35
C ASN A 28 -5.47 15.43 10.40
N LYS A 29 -4.89 14.23 10.19
CA LYS A 29 -5.08 13.02 11.00
C LYS A 29 -6.53 12.49 11.03
N ASN A 30 -7.34 12.87 10.05
CA ASN A 30 -8.63 12.23 9.85
C ASN A 30 -8.41 10.98 9.01
N ASN A 31 -9.16 9.93 9.28
CA ASN A 31 -9.09 8.76 8.46
C ASN A 31 -9.76 8.99 7.11
N LYS A 32 -9.04 8.72 6.04
CA LYS A 32 -9.52 8.76 4.66
C LYS A 32 -9.48 7.37 4.06
N LEU A 33 -10.60 7.00 3.45
CA LEU A 33 -10.74 5.74 2.73
C LEU A 33 -10.22 5.88 1.30
N TYR A 34 -9.41 4.92 0.87
CA TYR A 34 -8.87 4.82 -0.48
C TYR A 34 -9.32 3.52 -1.14
N ILE A 35 -9.67 3.61 -2.42
CA ILE A 35 -10.06 2.46 -3.23
C ILE A 35 -8.79 1.75 -3.71
N LEU A 36 -8.72 0.45 -3.44
CA LEU A 36 -7.65 -0.42 -3.92
C LEU A 36 -7.84 -0.70 -5.41
N PRO A 37 -6.75 -0.84 -6.18
CA PRO A 37 -6.86 -1.25 -7.56
C PRO A 37 -7.49 -2.65 -7.58
N VAL A 38 -8.48 -2.81 -8.46
CA VAL A 38 -8.97 -4.14 -8.78
C VAL A 38 -7.80 -4.82 -9.49
N ARG A 39 -7.07 -5.70 -8.78
CA ARG A 39 -6.10 -6.55 -9.49
C ARG A 39 -6.86 -7.27 -10.60
N ASP A 40 -6.15 -7.66 -11.65
CA ASP A 40 -6.54 -8.78 -12.50
C ASP A 40 -6.62 -10.06 -11.64
N LEU A 41 -7.56 -10.09 -10.70
CA LEU A 41 -8.06 -11.30 -10.11
C LEU A 41 -8.72 -11.97 -11.31
N THR A 42 -8.10 -13.05 -11.76
CA THR A 42 -8.61 -14.01 -12.74
C THR A 42 -9.95 -14.65 -12.32
N PHE A 43 -10.68 -14.05 -11.38
CA PHE A 43 -12.09 -14.26 -11.13
C PHE A 43 -12.89 -13.34 -12.07
N GLU A 44 -13.10 -13.83 -13.28
CA GLU A 44 -13.81 -13.18 -14.39
C GLU A 44 -15.23 -12.64 -14.08
N ASN A 45 -15.75 -12.72 -12.85
CA ASN A 45 -17.15 -12.40 -12.55
C ASN A 45 -17.36 -11.82 -11.15
N ILE A 46 -16.59 -10.80 -10.77
CA ILE A 46 -16.95 -10.02 -9.59
C ILE A 46 -17.43 -8.63 -9.99
N THR A 47 -18.74 -8.56 -10.24
CA THR A 47 -19.54 -7.35 -10.47
C THR A 47 -19.93 -6.68 -9.15
N TYR A 48 -19.06 -6.67 -8.12
CA TYR A 48 -19.38 -5.94 -6.89
C TYR A 48 -19.09 -4.45 -7.10
N GLN A 49 -20.13 -3.74 -7.55
CA GLN A 49 -20.17 -2.29 -7.70
C GLN A 49 -20.03 -1.56 -6.34
N TYR A 50 -20.32 -2.26 -5.24
CA TYR A 50 -20.32 -1.76 -3.87
C TYR A 50 -19.79 -2.86 -2.93
N ASN A 51 -19.04 -2.47 -1.89
CA ASN A 51 -18.75 -3.32 -0.74
C ASN A 51 -19.33 -2.65 0.51
N CYS A 52 -20.02 -3.41 1.33
CA CYS A 52 -20.69 -2.89 2.52
C CYS A 52 -20.02 -3.46 3.77
N ILE A 53 -19.55 -2.56 4.63
CA ILE A 53 -18.99 -2.89 5.95
C ILE A 53 -19.88 -2.20 6.98
N ASP A 54 -20.41 -2.96 7.94
CA ASP A 54 -21.25 -2.42 9.03
C ASP A 54 -22.39 -1.48 8.57
N ASN A 55 -23.13 -1.88 7.52
CA ASN A 55 -24.22 -1.12 6.87
C ASN A 55 -23.79 0.13 6.09
N ILE A 56 -22.49 0.40 5.96
CA ILE A 56 -21.95 1.46 5.12
C ILE A 56 -21.49 0.84 3.80
N CYS A 57 -22.23 1.14 2.73
CA CYS A 57 -21.87 0.69 1.38
C CYS A 57 -21.01 1.73 0.68
N VAL A 58 -19.82 1.31 0.27
CA VAL A 58 -18.87 2.15 -0.46
C VAL A 58 -18.72 1.61 -1.88
N SER A 59 -18.79 2.49 -2.88
CA SER A 59 -18.62 2.09 -4.28
C SER A 59 -17.17 1.80 -4.58
N ALA A 60 -16.92 0.70 -5.30
CA ALA A 60 -15.60 0.38 -5.83
C ALA A 60 -15.20 1.24 -7.05
N TYR A 61 -16.09 2.15 -7.48
CA TYR A 61 -15.82 3.09 -8.56
C TYR A 61 -15.21 4.39 -8.06
N CYS A 62 -14.20 4.86 -8.78
CA CYS A 62 -13.62 6.18 -8.58
C CYS A 62 -14.24 7.20 -9.55
N SER A 63 -14.41 8.43 -9.09
CA SER A 63 -14.72 9.61 -9.90
C SER A 63 -13.53 10.57 -10.03
N SER A 64 -12.49 10.39 -9.21
CA SER A 64 -11.24 11.18 -9.27
C SER A 64 -10.03 10.33 -8.89
N ASN A 65 -8.84 10.74 -9.34
CA ASN A 65 -7.57 10.08 -9.00
C ASN A 65 -7.36 9.98 -7.48
N SER A 66 -7.67 11.05 -6.75
CA SER A 66 -7.42 11.18 -5.31
C SER A 66 -8.19 10.19 -4.41
N GLN A 67 -9.17 9.48 -4.97
CA GLN A 67 -9.89 8.40 -4.29
C GLN A 67 -9.15 7.07 -4.38
N CYS A 68 -8.27 6.90 -5.36
CA CYS A 68 -7.50 5.68 -5.56
C CYS A 68 -6.25 5.67 -4.70
N LEU A 69 -5.87 4.50 -4.20
CA LEU A 69 -4.62 4.34 -3.43
C LEU A 69 -3.40 4.81 -4.25
N TYR A 70 -3.33 4.39 -5.51
CA TYR A 70 -2.26 4.71 -6.47
C TYR A 70 -2.53 6.01 -7.26
N ASP A 71 -3.45 6.85 -6.80
CA ASP A 71 -3.78 8.15 -7.41
C ASP A 71 -4.02 8.08 -8.94
N LYS A 72 -4.70 7.02 -9.40
CA LYS A 72 -5.01 6.84 -10.82
C LYS A 72 -6.35 6.15 -11.03
N CYS A 73 -7.29 6.93 -11.55
CA CYS A 73 -8.65 6.51 -11.88
C CYS A 73 -8.81 6.51 -13.41
N VAL A 74 -9.17 5.37 -14.00
CA VAL A 74 -9.42 5.22 -15.44
C VAL A 74 -10.70 4.43 -15.64
N ASN A 75 -11.63 4.95 -16.45
CA ASN A 75 -12.93 4.33 -16.70
C ASN A 75 -13.67 3.94 -15.41
N ASN A 76 -13.66 4.86 -14.44
CA ASN A 76 -14.22 4.68 -13.10
C ASN A 76 -13.57 3.57 -12.27
N LYS A 77 -12.40 3.05 -12.64
CA LYS A 77 -11.67 2.01 -11.89
C LYS A 77 -10.31 2.51 -11.45
N CYS A 78 -9.91 2.18 -10.23
CA CYS A 78 -8.56 2.42 -9.76
C CYS A 78 -7.61 1.40 -10.38
N ILE A 79 -6.51 1.89 -10.93
CA ILE A 79 -5.46 1.05 -11.53
C ILE A 79 -4.12 1.33 -10.86
N HIS A 80 -3.21 0.38 -10.96
CA HIS A 80 -1.84 0.58 -10.49
C HIS A 80 -1.17 1.71 -11.29
N ASN A 81 -0.66 2.70 -10.57
CA ASN A 81 0.19 3.75 -11.10
C ASN A 81 1.63 3.47 -10.66
N LYS A 82 2.52 3.22 -11.61
CA LYS A 82 3.94 2.95 -11.32
C LYS A 82 4.69 4.19 -10.84
N ASP A 83 4.18 5.38 -11.18
CA ASP A 83 4.77 6.66 -10.81
C ASP A 83 4.39 7.09 -9.39
N VAL A 84 3.32 6.49 -8.83
CA VAL A 84 2.89 6.74 -7.46
C VAL A 84 3.46 5.64 -6.60
N SER A 85 4.40 6.05 -5.76
CA SER A 85 5.04 5.24 -4.76
C SER A 85 4.01 4.92 -3.66
N VAL A 86 3.07 4.00 -3.93
CA VAL A 86 2.42 3.25 -2.84
C VAL A 86 3.44 2.21 -2.45
N VAL A 87 4.24 2.66 -1.50
CA VAL A 87 5.52 2.11 -1.16
C VAL A 87 5.32 0.82 -0.38
N HIS A 88 6.21 -0.15 -0.56
CA HIS A 88 6.23 -1.32 0.30
C HIS A 88 6.58 -0.87 1.72
N CYS A 89 5.88 -1.40 2.71
CA CYS A 89 6.24 -1.17 4.09
C CYS A 89 6.73 -2.46 4.72
N THR A 90 7.92 -2.41 5.32
CA THR A 90 8.50 -3.56 6.03
C THR A 90 9.15 -3.13 7.31
N TYR A 91 9.39 -4.10 8.18
CA TYR A 91 10.15 -3.90 9.39
C TYR A 91 11.63 -3.72 9.05
N VAL A 92 12.20 -2.60 9.50
CA VAL A 92 13.64 -2.42 9.50
C VAL A 92 14.21 -3.23 10.66
N ILE A 93 15.16 -4.11 10.34
CA ILE A 93 15.88 -4.89 11.33
C ILE A 93 17.20 -4.20 11.59
N ASP A 94 17.37 -3.63 12.78
CA ASP A 94 18.64 -3.07 13.20
C ASP A 94 19.58 -4.21 13.62
N LYS A 95 20.80 -4.26 13.07
CA LYS A 95 21.81 -5.26 13.45
C LYS A 95 22.73 -4.65 14.49
N PHE A 96 22.39 -4.82 15.77
CA PHE A 96 23.29 -4.50 16.87
C PHE A 96 23.90 -5.79 17.45
N LEU A 97 25.21 -5.96 17.28
CA LEU A 97 26.06 -6.85 18.10
C LEU A 97 25.59 -8.32 18.29
N GLY A 98 25.12 -8.96 17.21
CA GLY A 98 25.01 -10.43 17.18
C GLY A 98 23.94 -11.08 18.07
N MET A 99 23.04 -10.30 18.69
CA MET A 99 21.89 -10.83 19.43
C MET A 99 20.58 -10.68 18.64
N GLU A 100 19.54 -11.38 19.08
CA GLU A 100 18.28 -11.62 18.34
C GLU A 100 17.62 -10.34 17.79
N LYS A 101 17.18 -10.47 16.53
CA LYS A 101 16.65 -9.44 15.64
C LYS A 101 15.29 -8.93 16.14
N THR A 102 15.27 -7.91 17.00
CA THR A 102 14.02 -7.19 17.25
C THR A 102 13.73 -6.23 16.10
N PRO A 103 12.55 -6.30 15.46
CA PRO A 103 12.09 -5.27 14.54
C PRO A 103 12.13 -3.91 15.24
N SER A 104 12.79 -2.91 14.66
CA SER A 104 12.94 -1.61 15.33
C SER A 104 11.75 -0.71 15.04
N TYR A 105 11.41 -0.53 13.76
CA TYR A 105 10.25 0.23 13.30
C TYR A 105 9.91 -0.15 11.86
N MET A 106 8.69 0.18 11.44
CA MET A 106 8.26 0.06 10.05
C MET A 106 8.75 1.24 9.23
N HIS A 107 9.24 0.99 8.02
CA HIS A 107 9.69 2.03 7.11
C HIS A 107 9.09 1.84 5.72
N CYS A 108 8.66 2.95 5.15
CA CYS A 108 8.22 3.03 3.77
C CYS A 108 9.43 3.18 2.86
N GLY A 109 9.62 2.24 1.95
CA GLY A 109 10.51 2.44 0.81
C GLY A 109 10.26 1.47 -0.34
N ILE A 110 11.02 1.63 -1.40
CA ILE A 110 11.05 0.75 -2.55
C ILE A 110 11.09 -0.72 -2.07
N GLN A 111 10.32 -1.58 -2.73
CA GLN A 111 10.23 -3.00 -2.40
C GLN A 111 11.54 -3.71 -2.73
N ASP A 112 11.81 -4.83 -2.05
CA ASP A 112 12.94 -5.68 -2.38
C ASP A 112 12.82 -6.21 -3.83
N GLY A 113 13.93 -6.24 -4.56
CA GLY A 113 14.07 -6.57 -5.98
C GLY A 113 14.13 -5.37 -6.94
N GLU A 114 13.84 -4.14 -6.48
CA GLU A 114 13.78 -2.94 -7.33
C GLU A 114 15.03 -2.06 -7.22
N SER A 115 15.27 -1.25 -8.24
CA SER A 115 16.45 -0.38 -8.32
C SER A 115 16.44 0.74 -7.28
N CYS A 116 17.60 1.06 -6.71
CA CYS A 116 17.81 2.13 -5.73
C CYS A 116 19.16 2.84 -5.90
N ASN A 117 19.23 4.09 -5.46
CA ASN A 117 20.50 4.84 -5.38
C ASN A 117 21.02 4.96 -3.94
N SER A 118 20.14 4.83 -2.94
CA SER A 118 20.50 4.98 -1.54
C SER A 118 19.69 4.07 -0.62
N ASN A 119 20.27 3.71 0.53
CA ASN A 119 19.59 2.92 1.55
C ASN A 119 18.25 3.54 1.99
N LYS A 120 18.13 4.87 1.99
CA LYS A 120 16.90 5.55 2.45
C LYS A 120 15.71 5.32 1.53
N GLU A 121 15.97 5.02 0.25
CA GLU A 121 14.92 4.74 -0.73
C GLU A 121 14.25 3.39 -0.47
N CYS A 122 14.97 2.39 0.04
CA CYS A 122 14.46 1.04 0.26
C CYS A 122 13.66 0.90 1.55
N SER A 123 12.59 0.11 1.52
CA SER A 123 11.76 -0.18 2.70
C SER A 123 12.54 -0.87 3.81
N SER A 124 13.45 -1.76 3.42
CA SER A 124 14.39 -2.47 4.30
C SER A 124 15.55 -1.60 4.82
N LYS A 125 15.65 -0.34 4.36
CA LYS A 125 16.82 0.53 4.52
C LYS A 125 18.14 -0.07 4.02
N LEU A 126 18.08 -0.98 3.06
CA LEU A 126 19.22 -1.69 2.50
C LEU A 126 19.18 -1.56 0.97
N CYS A 127 20.11 -0.79 0.41
CA CYS A 127 20.37 -0.69 -1.01
C CYS A 127 21.73 -1.32 -1.29
N LYS A 128 21.75 -2.51 -1.87
CA LYS A 128 22.98 -3.26 -2.17
C LYS A 128 23.07 -3.51 -3.66
N ASN A 129 24.21 -3.15 -4.26
CA ASN A 129 24.42 -3.28 -5.71
C ASN A 129 23.34 -2.56 -6.54
N GLN A 130 22.88 -1.38 -6.08
CA GLN A 130 21.80 -0.59 -6.70
C GLN A 130 20.43 -1.27 -6.71
N ILE A 131 20.22 -2.24 -5.82
CA ILE A 131 18.97 -2.98 -5.67
C ILE A 131 18.58 -2.97 -4.18
N CYS A 132 17.32 -2.66 -3.90
CA CYS A 132 16.67 -2.99 -2.63
C CYS A 132 16.52 -4.52 -2.59
#